data_AF-A0AAE0CLH3-F1
#
_entry.id   AF-A0AAE0CLH3-F1
#
_cell.length_a   1.000
_cell.length_b   1.000
_cell.length_c   1.000
_cell.angle_alpha   90.00
_cell.angle_beta   90.00
_cell.angle_gamma   90.00
#
_symmetry.space_group_name_H-M   'P 1'
#
loop_
_entity.id
_entity.type
_entity.pdbx_description
1 polymer ?
#
loop_
_entity_poly.entity_id
_entity_poly.type
_entity_poly.pdbx_seq_one_letter_code
_entity_poly.pdbx_strand_id
1 'polypeptide(L)'
;MGHRRFLPHDHVWRNQKSQFNGKKETGEAPKRPSSNEVFIELQGLPPVTFGKFVKKQKKVGFGTSHNWNKHSIFFQLLYWRTLELRHNLDIMHIEKNVCDNILGTIFNIDGKTKDSLNARLDLQALGIRLELHPVDNNGKMMLPTACYTLTNEEKKMIHQWLVNIKVPDGYSSNLTRCVNVGDVKYRA
;
A
#
# COMPACT_ATOMS: atom_id res chain seq x y z
N MET A 1 -0.43 -9.54 -6.97
CA MET A 1 -0.59 -9.11 -8.38
C MET A 1 -2.06 -9.25 -8.78
N GLY A 2 -2.65 -8.29 -9.49
CA GLY A 2 -4.07 -8.38 -9.94
C GLY A 2 -4.97 -7.20 -9.54
N HIS A 3 -4.44 -6.15 -8.90
CA HIS A 3 -5.21 -4.96 -8.53
C HIS A 3 -5.80 -4.21 -9.73
N ARG A 4 -5.25 -4.41 -10.94
CA ARG A 4 -5.79 -3.82 -12.18
C ARG A 4 -7.20 -4.34 -12.53
N ARG A 5 -7.63 -5.45 -11.93
CA ARG A 5 -9.00 -5.99 -12.08
C ARG A 5 -10.08 -5.05 -11.55
N PHE A 6 -9.73 -4.12 -10.66
CA PHE A 6 -10.67 -3.14 -10.12
C PHE A 6 -10.83 -1.89 -11.01
N LEU A 7 -10.00 -1.72 -12.04
CA LEU A 7 -10.11 -0.61 -12.99
C LEU A 7 -11.25 -0.87 -13.99
N PRO A 8 -11.82 0.14 -14.66
CA PRO A 8 -12.72 -0.06 -15.80
C PRO A 8 -12.12 -0.98 -16.89
N HIS A 9 -12.95 -1.70 -17.65
CA HIS A 9 -12.48 -2.69 -18.64
C HIS A 9 -11.67 -2.06 -19.79
N ASP A 10 -12.03 -0.84 -20.17
CA ASP A 10 -11.40 0.00 -21.19
C ASP A 10 -10.17 0.77 -20.69
N HIS A 11 -9.85 0.67 -19.38
CA HIS A 11 -8.75 1.42 -18.80
C HIS A 11 -7.38 1.02 -19.38
N VAL A 12 -6.60 2.01 -19.85
CA VAL A 12 -5.31 1.81 -20.54
C VAL A 12 -4.34 0.91 -19.77
N TRP A 13 -4.25 1.08 -18.44
CA TRP A 13 -3.38 0.27 -17.59
C TRP A 13 -3.69 -1.24 -17.60
N ARG A 14 -4.91 -1.68 -17.94
CA ARG A 14 -5.22 -3.11 -18.13
C ARG A 14 -4.45 -3.71 -19.32
N ASN A 15 -4.11 -2.88 -20.31
CA ASN A 15 -3.43 -3.30 -21.54
C ASN A 15 -1.89 -3.22 -21.43
N GLN A 16 -1.37 -2.43 -20.51
CA GLN A 16 0.07 -2.24 -20.33
C GLN A 16 0.70 -3.48 -19.67
N LYS A 17 1.47 -4.24 -20.45
CA LYS A 17 2.15 -5.45 -19.99
C LYS A 17 3.49 -5.13 -19.33
N SER A 18 4.33 -4.36 -20.04
CA SER A 18 5.73 -4.06 -19.68
C SER A 18 5.87 -3.24 -18.40
N GLN A 19 4.92 -2.36 -18.10
CA GLN A 19 4.95 -1.51 -16.91
C GLN A 19 4.47 -2.22 -15.63
N PHE A 20 3.78 -3.36 -15.78
CA PHE A 20 3.17 -4.13 -14.70
C PHE A 20 3.73 -5.55 -14.66
N ASN A 21 2.91 -6.60 -14.78
CA ASN A 21 3.33 -7.99 -14.56
C ASN A 21 3.54 -8.80 -15.84
N GLY A 22 3.82 -8.15 -16.96
CA GLY A 22 4.00 -8.80 -18.28
C GLY A 22 2.72 -9.35 -18.91
N LYS A 23 1.57 -9.30 -18.21
CA LYS A 23 0.29 -9.85 -18.67
C LYS A 23 -0.74 -8.76 -18.92
N LYS A 24 -1.67 -8.98 -19.85
CA LYS A 24 -2.86 -8.15 -20.01
C LYS A 24 -3.86 -8.52 -18.91
N GLU A 25 -4.50 -7.54 -18.28
CA GLU A 25 -5.52 -7.81 -17.27
C GLU A 25 -6.92 -7.83 -17.89
N THR A 26 -7.38 -9.03 -18.24
CA THR A 26 -8.75 -9.26 -18.75
C THR A 26 -9.71 -9.73 -17.68
N GLY A 27 -9.23 -10.05 -16.48
CA GLY A 27 -10.05 -10.58 -15.39
C GLY A 27 -11.05 -9.55 -14.85
N GLU A 28 -12.17 -10.05 -14.35
CA GLU A 28 -13.14 -9.27 -13.59
C GLU A 28 -12.63 -9.00 -12.17
N ALA A 29 -13.11 -7.90 -11.59
CA ALA A 29 -12.93 -7.63 -10.17
C ALA A 29 -13.52 -8.79 -9.36
N PRO A 30 -12.81 -9.29 -8.33
CA PRO A 30 -13.39 -10.25 -7.39
C PRO A 30 -14.71 -9.71 -6.83
N LYS A 31 -15.74 -10.55 -6.79
CA LYS A 31 -17.02 -10.19 -6.18
C LYS A 31 -16.79 -9.91 -4.70
N ARG A 32 -17.31 -8.77 -4.23
CA ARG A 32 -17.30 -8.47 -2.80
C ARG A 32 -18.28 -9.42 -2.11
N PRO A 33 -17.86 -10.17 -1.09
CA PRO A 33 -18.75 -11.09 -0.40
C PRO A 33 -19.85 -10.28 0.32
N SER A 34 -21.08 -10.80 0.27
CA SER A 34 -22.21 -10.17 0.95
C SER A 34 -22.09 -10.30 2.47
N SER A 35 -22.86 -9.49 3.20
CA SER A 35 -22.79 -9.54 4.66
C SER A 35 -23.19 -10.89 5.26
N ASN A 36 -24.09 -11.60 4.59
CA ASN A 36 -24.54 -12.93 4.98
C ASN A 36 -23.52 -14.01 4.61
N GLU A 37 -22.88 -13.92 3.44
CA GLU A 37 -21.83 -14.86 3.05
C GLU A 37 -20.66 -14.84 4.04
N VAL A 38 -20.19 -13.64 4.41
CA VAL A 38 -19.14 -13.48 5.44
C VAL A 38 -19.59 -14.07 6.78
N PHE A 39 -20.86 -13.89 7.15
CA PHE A 39 -21.39 -14.41 8.41
C PHE A 39 -21.43 -15.95 8.43
N ILE A 40 -21.90 -16.58 7.35
CA ILE A 40 -21.94 -18.04 7.19
C ILE A 40 -20.51 -18.61 7.26
N GLU A 41 -19.56 -17.99 6.56
CA GLU A 41 -18.16 -18.39 6.57
C GLU A 41 -17.55 -18.28 7.98
N LEU A 42 -17.88 -17.21 8.72
CA LEU A 42 -17.40 -17.00 10.09
C LEU A 42 -18.04 -17.94 11.12
N GLN A 43 -19.27 -18.41 10.90
CA GLN A 43 -19.94 -19.40 11.76
C GLN A 43 -19.30 -20.79 11.65
N GLY A 44 -18.79 -21.15 10.47
CA GLY A 44 -18.07 -22.41 10.25
C GLY A 44 -16.71 -22.48 10.95
N LEU A 45 -16.21 -21.37 11.51
CA LEU A 45 -14.90 -21.32 12.15
C LEU A 45 -15.00 -21.73 13.63
N PRO A 46 -14.02 -22.48 14.15
CA PRO A 46 -13.97 -22.79 15.57
C PRO A 46 -13.88 -21.51 16.41
N PRO A 47 -14.50 -21.50 17.61
CA PRO A 47 -14.44 -20.37 18.53
C PRO A 47 -12.99 -20.06 18.90
N VAL A 48 -12.67 -18.77 19.03
CA VAL A 48 -11.33 -18.32 19.40
C VAL A 48 -11.18 -18.45 20.91
N THR A 49 -10.22 -19.26 21.37
CA THR A 49 -9.82 -19.29 22.78
C THR A 49 -8.85 -18.15 23.05
N PHE A 50 -9.20 -17.27 23.98
CA PHE A 50 -8.38 -16.13 24.38
C PHE A 50 -7.54 -16.47 25.61
N GLY A 51 -6.28 -16.03 25.65
CA GLY A 51 -5.42 -16.21 26.83
C GLY A 51 -3.93 -16.20 26.48
N LYS A 52 -3.09 -15.72 27.40
CA LYS A 52 -1.62 -15.63 27.22
C LYS A 52 -0.94 -16.99 27.00
N PHE A 53 -1.56 -18.08 27.46
CA PHE A 53 -1.03 -19.45 27.39
C PHE A 53 -1.64 -20.28 26.26
N VAL A 54 -2.50 -19.69 25.43
CA VAL A 54 -3.12 -20.38 24.29
C VAL A 54 -2.20 -20.25 23.08
N LYS A 55 -1.71 -21.38 22.56
CA LYS A 55 -0.95 -21.38 21.30
C LYS A 55 -1.87 -20.92 20.15
N LYS A 56 -1.42 -19.95 19.35
CA LYS A 56 -2.13 -19.52 18.13
C LYS A 56 -2.19 -20.71 17.15
N GLN A 57 -3.32 -21.38 17.08
CA GLN A 57 -3.54 -22.43 16.09
C GLN A 57 -4.02 -21.81 14.77
N LYS A 58 -3.43 -22.23 13.65
CA LYS A 58 -3.96 -21.91 12.33
C LYS A 58 -5.27 -22.68 12.14
N LYS A 59 -6.34 -21.96 11.76
CA LYS A 59 -7.63 -22.60 11.48
C LYS A 59 -7.51 -23.45 10.21
N VAL A 60 -8.21 -24.58 10.19
CA VAL A 60 -8.27 -25.46 9.01
C VAL A 60 -8.85 -24.68 7.84
N GLY A 61 -8.16 -24.65 6.70
CA GLY A 61 -8.56 -23.87 5.52
C GLY A 61 -7.96 -22.46 5.44
N PHE A 62 -7.23 -22.00 6.46
CA PHE A 62 -6.56 -20.70 6.44
C PHE A 62 -5.50 -20.61 5.32
N GLY A 63 -5.63 -19.61 4.45
CA GLY A 63 -4.75 -19.36 3.30
C GLY A 63 -5.13 -20.15 2.04
N THR A 64 -6.14 -21.01 2.11
CA THR A 64 -6.64 -21.79 0.96
C THR A 64 -8.09 -21.46 0.66
N SER A 65 -9.00 -21.75 1.60
CA SER A 65 -10.43 -21.47 1.47
C SER A 65 -10.80 -20.12 2.07
N HIS A 66 -10.14 -19.71 3.16
CA HIS A 66 -10.44 -18.45 3.85
C HIS A 66 -9.18 -17.78 4.40
N ASN A 67 -9.28 -16.48 4.70
CA ASN A 67 -8.20 -15.71 5.35
C ASN A 67 -8.56 -15.24 6.78
N TRP A 68 -9.63 -15.78 7.35
CA TRP A 68 -10.09 -15.45 8.71
C TRP A 68 -9.20 -16.02 9.81
N ASN A 69 -8.69 -15.14 10.67
CA ASN A 69 -7.94 -15.53 11.86
C ASN A 69 -8.79 -15.56 13.13
N LYS A 70 -9.81 -14.69 13.22
CA LYS A 70 -10.59 -14.47 14.43
C LYS A 70 -12.05 -14.26 14.10
N HIS A 71 -12.91 -14.66 15.04
CA HIS A 71 -14.30 -14.26 15.05
C HIS A 71 -14.40 -12.97 15.87
N SER A 72 -14.84 -11.87 15.26
CA SER A 72 -15.02 -10.60 15.97
C SER A 72 -16.28 -10.66 16.83
N ILE A 73 -16.22 -10.20 18.07
CA ILE A 73 -17.38 -10.16 18.98
C ILE A 73 -18.54 -9.34 18.40
N PHE A 74 -18.24 -8.37 17.52
CA PHE A 74 -19.27 -7.56 16.88
C PHE A 74 -20.26 -8.40 16.06
N PHE A 75 -19.88 -9.58 15.55
CA PHE A 75 -20.81 -10.47 14.84
C PHE A 75 -21.86 -11.14 15.76
N GLN A 76 -21.75 -11.01 17.09
CA GLN A 76 -22.81 -11.38 18.03
C GLN A 76 -23.93 -10.32 18.09
N LEU A 77 -23.65 -9.09 17.64
CA LEU A 77 -24.63 -8.02 17.64
C LEU A 77 -25.53 -8.16 16.41
N LEU A 78 -26.85 -8.22 16.64
CA LEU A 78 -27.84 -8.49 15.58
C LEU A 78 -27.72 -7.53 14.38
N TYR A 79 -27.44 -6.25 14.67
CA TYR A 79 -27.32 -5.19 13.67
C TYR A 79 -26.00 -5.24 12.88
N TRP A 80 -24.96 -5.93 13.37
CA TRP A 80 -23.67 -5.98 12.67
C TRP A 80 -23.75 -6.76 11.35
N ARG A 81 -24.71 -7.68 11.24
CA ARG A 81 -25.00 -8.39 9.99
C ARG A 81 -25.64 -7.47 8.94
N THR A 82 -26.37 -6.44 9.37
CA THR A 82 -27.09 -5.54 8.46
C THR A 82 -26.25 -4.34 8.01
N LEU A 83 -25.07 -4.13 8.60
CA LEU A 83 -24.15 -3.08 8.16
C LEU A 83 -23.40 -3.48 6.88
N GLU A 84 -23.44 -2.61 5.86
CA GLU A 84 -22.61 -2.74 4.65
C GLU A 84 -21.16 -2.33 4.92
N LEU A 85 -20.95 -1.28 5.71
CA LEU A 85 -19.64 -0.77 6.10
C LEU A 85 -19.37 -1.10 7.58
N ARG A 86 -18.68 -2.21 7.82
CA ARG A 86 -18.38 -2.72 9.18
C ARG A 86 -17.09 -2.17 9.78
N HIS A 87 -16.19 -1.70 8.95
CA HIS A 87 -14.90 -1.16 9.37
C HIS A 87 -14.76 0.21 8.75
N ASN A 88 -14.94 1.27 9.55
CA ASN A 88 -14.51 2.58 9.13
C ASN A 88 -13.01 2.66 9.37
N LEU A 89 -12.25 2.72 8.29
CA LEU A 89 -10.82 2.94 8.39
C LEU A 89 -10.59 4.40 8.76
N ASP A 90 -9.60 4.65 9.62
CA ASP A 90 -9.21 6.01 9.92
C ASP A 90 -8.55 6.64 8.69
N ILE A 91 -9.35 7.41 7.94
CA ILE A 91 -8.97 8.03 6.68
C ILE A 91 -7.75 8.93 6.89
N MET A 92 -7.73 9.71 7.98
CA MET A 92 -6.66 10.64 8.29
C MET A 92 -5.31 9.91 8.44
N HIS A 93 -5.28 8.80 9.18
CA HIS A 93 -4.06 8.01 9.33
C HIS A 93 -3.64 7.29 8.04
N ILE A 94 -4.61 6.81 7.25
CA ILE A 94 -4.32 6.17 5.96
C ILE A 94 -3.73 7.18 4.97
N GLU A 95 -4.38 8.33 4.81
CA GLU A 95 -3.93 9.39 3.91
C GLU A 95 -2.55 9.91 4.31
N LYS A 96 -2.33 10.15 5.60
CA LYS A 96 -0.99 10.51 6.11
C LYS A 96 0.06 9.46 5.73
N ASN A 97 -0.22 8.20 6.00
CA ASN A 97 0.72 7.12 5.71
C ASN A 97 0.99 6.97 4.20
N VAL A 98 -0.04 7.10 3.36
CA VAL A 98 0.12 7.04 1.89
C VAL A 98 0.95 8.22 1.40
N CYS A 99 0.63 9.44 1.85
CA CYS A 99 1.37 10.65 1.49
C CYS A 99 2.84 10.57 1.89
N ASP A 100 3.12 10.19 3.15
CA ASP A 100 4.47 10.08 3.68
C ASP A 100 5.31 9.02 2.91
N ASN A 101 4.69 7.91 2.49
CA ASN A 101 5.36 6.90 1.67
C ASN A 101 5.66 7.40 0.24
N ILE A 102 4.72 8.14 -0.38
CA ILE A 102 4.92 8.72 -1.71
C ILE A 102 6.06 9.74 -1.64
N LEU A 103 6.02 10.67 -0.69
CA LEU A 103 7.06 11.68 -0.50
C LEU A 103 8.40 11.01 -0.16
N GLY A 104 8.43 10.05 0.76
CA GLY A 104 9.65 9.32 1.10
C GLY A 104 10.31 8.63 -0.10
N THR A 105 9.51 8.14 -1.04
CA THR A 105 9.99 7.49 -2.27
C THR A 105 10.49 8.51 -3.30
N ILE A 106 9.71 9.57 -3.59
CA ILE A 106 10.06 10.61 -4.57
C ILE A 106 11.31 11.41 -4.13
N PHE A 107 11.41 11.72 -2.84
CA PHE A 107 12.56 12.40 -2.26
C PHE A 107 13.77 11.47 -2.02
N ASN A 108 13.62 10.16 -2.23
CA ASN A 108 14.61 9.13 -1.97
C ASN A 108 15.23 9.26 -0.56
N ILE A 109 14.38 9.29 0.47
CA ILE A 109 14.78 9.43 1.87
C ILE A 109 15.15 8.05 2.41
N ASP A 110 16.38 7.93 2.92
CA ASP A 110 16.86 6.68 3.50
C ASP A 110 15.96 6.22 4.65
N GLY A 111 15.62 4.93 4.67
CA GLY A 111 14.68 4.32 5.62
C GLY A 111 13.19 4.60 5.40
N LYS A 112 12.80 5.55 4.53
CA LYS A 112 11.38 5.84 4.21
C LYS A 112 10.98 5.53 2.77
N THR A 113 11.94 5.43 1.86
CA THR A 113 11.68 5.06 0.47
C THR A 113 11.08 3.66 0.36
N LYS A 114 10.07 3.49 -0.52
CA LYS A 114 9.56 2.17 -0.90
C LYS A 114 10.33 1.53 -2.06
N ASP A 115 11.26 2.27 -2.66
CA ASP A 115 12.21 1.74 -3.63
C ASP A 115 13.42 1.16 -2.89
N SER A 116 13.32 -0.13 -2.56
CA SER A 116 14.37 -0.88 -1.85
C SER A 116 15.06 -1.87 -2.76
N LEU A 117 16.25 -2.33 -2.37
CA LEU A 117 16.98 -3.38 -3.11
C LEU A 117 16.12 -4.63 -3.34
N ASN A 118 15.37 -5.07 -2.34
CA ASN A 118 14.44 -6.20 -2.49
C ASN A 118 13.35 -5.92 -3.52
N ALA A 119 12.76 -4.72 -3.50
CA ALA A 119 11.77 -4.33 -4.51
C ALA A 119 12.34 -4.38 -5.93
N ARG A 120 13.62 -4.01 -6.11
CA ARG A 120 14.30 -4.04 -7.40
C ARG A 120 14.69 -5.45 -7.85
N LEU A 121 15.08 -6.32 -6.91
CA LEU A 121 15.27 -7.74 -7.19
C LEU A 121 13.96 -8.42 -7.58
N ASP A 122 12.84 -8.04 -6.97
CA ASP A 122 11.52 -8.51 -7.38
C ASP A 122 11.17 -8.08 -8.81
N LEU A 123 11.49 -6.83 -9.20
CA LEU A 123 11.34 -6.36 -10.58
C LEU A 123 12.21 -7.17 -11.56
N GLN A 124 13.42 -7.53 -11.15
CA GLN A 124 14.32 -8.38 -11.94
C GLN A 124 13.78 -9.80 -12.10
N ALA A 125 13.32 -10.42 -11.01
CA ALA A 125 12.70 -11.74 -11.03
C ALA A 125 11.44 -11.79 -11.90
N LEU A 126 10.70 -10.67 -11.97
CA LEU A 126 9.51 -10.51 -12.82
C LEU A 126 9.85 -10.15 -14.28
N GLY A 127 11.09 -9.80 -14.60
CA GLY A 127 11.52 -9.44 -15.95
C GLY A 127 10.93 -8.12 -16.47
N ILE A 128 10.63 -7.18 -15.57
CA ILE A 128 9.94 -5.91 -15.88
C ILE A 128 10.81 -4.72 -15.47
N ARG A 129 10.68 -3.58 -16.17
CA ARG A 129 11.44 -2.35 -15.91
C ARG A 129 12.96 -2.59 -15.81
N LEU A 130 13.54 -3.12 -16.88
CA LEU A 130 14.98 -3.42 -17.01
C LEU A 130 15.88 -2.26 -16.57
N GLU A 131 15.45 -1.02 -16.84
CA GLU A 131 16.14 0.22 -16.46
C GLU A 131 16.35 0.40 -14.95
N LEU A 132 15.53 -0.26 -14.11
CA LEU A 132 15.62 -0.16 -12.65
C LEU A 132 16.40 -1.31 -12.01
N HIS A 133 16.80 -2.32 -12.78
CA HIS A 133 17.44 -3.52 -12.23
C HIS A 133 18.76 -3.16 -11.52
N PRO A 134 19.08 -3.80 -10.37
CA PRO A 134 20.36 -3.58 -9.71
C PRO A 134 21.50 -3.95 -10.66
N VAL A 135 22.50 -3.07 -10.76
CA VAL A 135 23.68 -3.29 -11.59
C VAL A 135 24.87 -3.54 -10.67
N ASP A 136 25.64 -4.58 -10.96
CA ASP A 136 26.91 -4.81 -10.27
C ASP A 136 27.99 -3.92 -10.90
N ASN A 137 28.54 -3.01 -10.10
CA ASN A 137 29.67 -2.18 -10.51
C ASN A 137 30.83 -2.45 -9.57
N ASN A 138 31.78 -3.29 -10.01
CA ASN A 138 32.96 -3.70 -9.26
C ASN A 138 32.66 -4.28 -7.87
N GLY A 139 31.66 -5.16 -7.76
CA GLY A 139 31.32 -5.87 -6.52
C GLY A 139 30.43 -5.06 -5.56
N LYS A 140 30.01 -3.85 -5.95
CA LYS A 140 28.98 -3.09 -5.25
C LYS A 140 27.72 -3.05 -6.10
N MET A 141 26.63 -3.61 -5.56
CA MET A 141 25.31 -3.48 -6.16
C MET A 141 24.85 -2.03 -6.08
N MET A 142 24.80 -1.37 -7.24
CA MET A 142 24.29 -0.02 -7.38
C MET A 142 22.85 -0.06 -7.89
N LEU A 143 22.00 0.76 -7.26
CA LEU A 143 20.63 0.97 -7.70
C LEU A 143 20.61 2.15 -8.67
N PRO A 144 20.31 1.95 -9.97
CA PRO A 144 20.17 3.07 -10.91
C PRO A 144 19.12 4.08 -10.43
N THR A 145 19.31 5.37 -10.70
CA THR A 145 18.32 6.39 -10.30
C THR A 145 16.99 6.12 -10.99
N ALA A 146 15.92 6.00 -10.21
CA ALA A 146 14.60 5.79 -10.76
C ALA A 146 14.05 7.08 -11.40
N CYS A 147 13.22 6.94 -12.44
CA CYS A 147 12.65 8.07 -13.18
C CYS A 147 11.73 8.98 -12.35
N TYR A 148 11.31 8.53 -11.17
CA TYR A 148 10.47 9.27 -10.23
C TYR A 148 11.28 9.89 -9.08
N THR A 149 12.58 9.67 -9.02
CA THR A 149 13.45 10.28 -8.01
C THR A 149 13.80 11.69 -8.45
N LEU A 150 13.47 12.67 -7.61
CA LEU A 150 13.76 14.07 -7.91
C LEU A 150 15.25 14.38 -7.81
N THR A 151 15.69 15.29 -8.67
CA THR A 151 16.98 15.96 -8.55
C THR A 151 17.00 16.90 -7.34
N ASN A 152 18.19 17.27 -6.88
CA ASN A 152 18.30 18.19 -5.74
C ASN A 152 17.69 19.58 -6.02
N GLU A 153 17.67 20.02 -7.27
CA GLU A 153 17.04 21.28 -7.68
C GLU A 153 15.52 21.19 -7.60
N GLU A 154 14.92 20.13 -8.13
CA GLU A 154 13.49 19.88 -8.04
C GLU A 154 13.03 19.72 -6.60
N LYS A 155 13.81 19.04 -5.75
CA LYS A 155 13.52 18.94 -4.31
C LYS A 155 13.45 20.31 -3.66
N LYS A 156 14.36 21.23 -3.99
CA LYS A 156 14.34 22.61 -3.47
C LYS A 156 13.10 23.37 -3.93
N MET A 157 12.71 23.24 -5.19
CA MET A 157 11.50 23.87 -5.72
C MET A 157 10.24 23.37 -5.00
N ILE A 158 10.11 22.05 -4.80
CA ILE A 158 8.96 21.49 -4.07
C ILE A 158 8.97 21.93 -2.59
N HIS A 159 10.13 21.95 -1.94
CA HIS A 159 10.23 22.44 -0.56
C HIS A 159 9.80 23.91 -0.44
N GLN A 160 10.19 24.77 -1.37
CA GLN A 160 9.73 26.16 -1.40
C GLN A 160 8.22 26.26 -1.63
N TRP A 161 7.68 25.45 -2.54
CA TRP A 161 6.24 25.39 -2.78
C TRP A 161 5.46 24.93 -1.55
N LEU A 162 5.91 23.88 -0.86
CA LEU A 162 5.30 23.38 0.39
C LEU A 162 5.33 24.39 1.53
N VAL A 163 6.34 25.27 1.58
CA VAL A 163 6.40 26.35 2.58
C VAL A 163 5.41 27.46 2.28
N ASN A 164 5.20 27.76 0.99
CA ASN A 164 4.38 28.89 0.56
C ASN A 164 2.90 28.54 0.36
N ILE A 165 2.55 27.25 0.37
CA ILE A 165 1.17 26.81 0.15
C ILE A 165 0.26 27.29 1.28
N LYS A 166 -0.88 27.87 0.91
CA LYS A 166 -1.96 28.22 1.84
C LYS A 166 -3.18 27.39 1.48
N VAL A 167 -3.70 26.70 2.47
CA VAL A 167 -4.91 25.86 2.34
C VAL A 167 -6.00 26.38 3.28
N PRO A 168 -7.28 26.10 3.00
CA PRO A 168 -8.38 26.42 3.92
C PRO A 168 -8.19 25.77 5.29
N ASP A 169 -8.81 26.35 6.32
CA ASP A 169 -8.78 25.79 7.66
C ASP A 169 -9.38 24.37 7.69
N GLY A 170 -8.74 23.47 8.42
CA GLY A 170 -9.10 22.04 8.47
C GLY A 170 -8.72 21.20 7.25
N TYR A 171 -8.14 21.77 6.19
CA TYR A 171 -7.78 21.01 4.98
C TYR A 171 -6.52 20.14 5.14
N SER A 172 -5.49 20.66 5.81
CA SER A 172 -4.27 19.88 6.10
C SER A 172 -3.62 20.34 7.40
N SER A 173 -2.74 19.48 7.94
CA SER A 173 -1.78 19.92 8.95
C SER A 173 -0.80 20.93 8.35
N ASN A 174 -0.09 21.67 9.22
CA ASN A 174 0.87 22.69 8.77
C ASN A 174 2.11 22.04 8.11
N LEU A 175 2.07 21.94 6.79
CA LEU A 175 3.10 21.32 5.94
C LEU A 175 4.48 21.98 6.07
N THR A 176 4.53 23.26 6.45
CA THR A 176 5.80 23.97 6.68
C THR A 176 6.64 23.32 7.76
N ARG A 177 6.01 22.68 8.76
CA ARG A 177 6.71 21.96 9.84
C ARG A 177 7.40 20.68 9.36
N CYS A 178 6.95 20.13 8.24
CA CYS A 178 7.48 18.90 7.66
C CYS A 178 8.66 19.13 6.72
N VAL A 179 9.05 20.38 6.46
CA VAL A 179 10.09 20.72 5.47
C VAL A 179 11.19 21.56 6.10
N ASN A 180 12.45 21.15 5.91
CA ASN A 180 13.60 22.02 6.18
C ASN A 180 14.23 22.48 4.86
N VAL A 181 14.06 23.77 4.53
CA VAL A 181 14.54 24.39 3.29
C VAL A 181 16.07 24.41 3.22
N GLY A 182 16.76 24.52 4.36
CA GLY A 182 18.22 24.56 4.43
C GLY A 182 18.89 23.20 4.17
N ASP A 183 18.26 22.12 4.63
CA ASP A 183 18.85 20.77 4.57
C ASP A 183 18.36 19.94 3.37
N VAL A 184 17.39 20.44 2.58
CA VAL A 184 16.67 19.65 1.56
C VAL A 184 16.13 18.34 2.16
N LYS A 185 15.67 18.38 3.41
CA LYS A 185 15.16 17.23 4.15
C LYS A 185 13.68 17.40 4.46
N TYR A 186 12.91 16.38 4.10
CA TYR A 186 11.52 16.24 4.52
C TYR A 186 11.47 15.44 5.84
N ARG A 187 10.83 16.01 6.86
CA ARG A 187 10.57 15.41 8.18
C ARG A 187 9.11 14.98 8.24
N ALA A 188 8.88 13.68 8.01
CA ALA A 188 7.60 12.99 8.20
C ALA A 188 7.48 12.35 9.59
#